data_AF-A0A1G1ZT22-F1
#
_entry.id   AF-A0A1G1ZT22-F1
#
_cell.length_a   1.000
_cell.length_b   1.000
_cell.length_c   1.000
_cell.angle_alpha   90.00
_cell.angle_beta   90.00
_cell.angle_gamma   90.00
#
_symmetry.space_group_name_H-M   'P 1'
#
loop_
_entity.id
_entity.type
_entity.pdbx_description
1 polymer ?
#
loop_
_entity_poly.entity_id
_entity_poly.type
_entity_poly.pdbx_seq_one_letter_code
_entity_poly.pdbx_strand_id
1 'polypeptide(L)' 'MGNPIKPVGIWIRVSTEDQAKGESPEHHEHRARAYCESKDWKVKEVYHLEAVSGKSVMDHPETQRMKHNLPLYGK' A
#
# COMPACT_ATOMS: atom_id res chain seq x y z
N MET A 1 25.86 13.62 7.75
CA MET A 1 24.58 13.93 7.09
C MET A 1 23.76 12.65 7.09
N GLY A 2 22.55 12.66 7.64
CA GLY A 2 21.69 11.46 7.70
C GLY A 2 21.22 11.05 6.29
N ASN A 3 20.96 9.76 6.10
CA ASN A 3 20.38 9.28 4.84
C ASN A 3 19.02 9.96 4.60
N PRO A 4 18.69 10.34 3.35
CA PRO A 4 17.39 10.91 3.05
C PRO A 4 16.28 9.91 3.37
N ILE A 5 15.26 10.38 4.09
CA ILE A 5 14.06 9.60 4.45
C ILE A 5 13.39 9.14 3.15
N LYS A 6 13.24 7.82 2.97
CA LYS A 6 12.63 7.25 1.77
C LYS A 6 11.10 7.45 1.82
N PRO A 7 10.49 8.13 0.84
CA PRO A 7 9.03 8.20 0.73
C PRO A 7 8.49 6.86 0.19
N VAL A 8 7.45 6.32 0.83
CA VAL A 8 6.85 5.03 0.45
C VAL A 8 5.32 5.11 0.45
N GLY A 9 4.69 4.27 -0.35
CA GLY A 9 3.25 4.03 -0.34
C GLY A 9 2.95 2.65 0.23
N ILE A 10 1.85 2.51 0.96
CA ILE A 10 1.36 1.22 1.45
C ILE A 10 0.22 0.78 0.55
N TRP A 11 0.29 -0.44 0.04
CA TRP A 11 -0.74 -1.03 -0.81
C TRP A 11 -1.41 -2.19 -0.08
N ILE A 12 -2.72 -2.07 0.18
CA ILE A 12 -3.50 -3.05 0.93
C ILE A 12 -4.57 -3.61 0.02
N ARG A 13 -4.61 -4.93 -0.08
CA ARG A 13 -5.57 -5.63 -0.92
C ARG A 13 -5.99 -6.93 -0.27
N VAL A 14 -7.30 -7.12 -0.24
CA VAL A 14 -7.94 -8.37 0.12
C VAL A 14 -8.81 -8.85 -1.04
N SER A 15 -8.96 -10.16 -1.18
CA SER A 15 -9.55 -10.77 -2.37
C SER A 15 -11.07 -10.86 -2.33
N THR A 16 -11.69 -10.82 -1.14
CA THR A 16 -13.14 -10.99 -0.99
C THR A 16 -13.75 -9.84 -0.18
N GLU A 17 -15.06 -9.66 -0.33
CA GLU A 17 -15.84 -8.66 0.41
C GLU A 17 -15.91 -8.99 1.91
N ASP A 18 -15.97 -10.27 2.28
CA ASP A 18 -15.94 -10.68 3.69
C ASP A 18 -14.61 -10.30 4.37
N GLN A 19 -13.49 -10.40 3.64
CA GLN A 19 -12.20 -9.96 4.14
C GLN A 19 -12.11 -8.44 4.23
N ALA A 20 -12.77 -7.71 3.32
CA ALA A 20 -12.85 -6.25 3.32
C ALA A 20 -13.59 -5.71 4.55
N LYS A 21 -14.69 -6.39 4.91
CA LYS A 21 -15.52 -6.04 6.08
C LYS A 21 -14.98 -6.56 7.41
N GLY A 22 -13.99 -7.47 7.36
CA GLY A 22 -13.31 -7.97 8.55
C GLY A 22 -12.11 -7.13 8.94
N GLU A 23 -11.43 -7.51 10.01
CA GLU A 23 -10.29 -6.78 10.56
C GLU A 23 -9.00 -6.90 9.73
N SER A 24 -9.03 -7.63 8.62
CA SER A 24 -7.82 -7.96 7.85
C SER A 24 -7.14 -6.71 7.27
N PRO A 25 -7.85 -5.77 6.61
CA PRO A 25 -7.25 -4.56 6.05
C PRO A 25 -6.55 -3.71 7.11
N GLU A 26 -7.18 -3.49 8.26
CA GLU A 26 -6.62 -2.71 9.37
C GLU A 26 -5.35 -3.36 9.93
N HIS A 27 -5.36 -4.68 10.15
CA HIS A 27 -4.16 -5.41 10.58
C HIS A 27 -3.03 -5.39 9.55
N HIS A 28 -3.35 -5.36 8.25
CA HIS A 28 -2.35 -5.19 7.20
C HIS A 28 -1.74 -3.78 7.25
N GLU A 29 -2.57 -2.75 7.43
CA GLU A 29 -2.11 -1.36 7.54
C GLU A 29 -1.20 -1.16 8.74
N HIS A 30 -1.63 -1.61 9.92
CA HIS A 30 -0.88 -1.45 11.16
C HIS A 30 0.52 -2.07 11.05
N ARG A 31 0.62 -3.29 10.52
CA ARG A 31 1.91 -3.96 10.28
C ARG A 31 2.77 -3.24 9.26
N ALA A 32 2.18 -2.74 8.18
CA ALA A 32 2.91 -2.01 7.14
C ALA A 32 3.46 -0.66 7.67
N ARG A 33 2.68 0.06 8.48
CA ARG A 33 3.13 1.29 9.14
C ARG A 33 4.26 1.03 10.13
N ALA A 34 4.13 0.02 10.98
CA ALA A 34 5.18 -0.38 11.92
C ALA A 34 6.49 -0.77 11.20
N TYR A 35 6.38 -1.47 10.06
CA TYR A 35 7.56 -1.78 9.23
C TYR A 35 8.22 -0.50 8.68
N CYS A 36 7.45 0.45 8.16
CA CYS A 36 7.98 1.72 7.65
C CYS A 36 8.66 2.53 8.77
N GLU A 37 8.06 2.57 9.96
CA GLU A 37 8.64 3.22 11.14
C GLU A 37 9.99 2.60 11.51
N SER A 38 10.08 1.26 11.58
CA SER A 38 11.34 0.57 11.86
C SER A 38 12.46 0.79 10.83
N LYS A 39 12.13 1.36 9.66
CA LYS A 39 13.04 1.64 8.55
C LYS A 39 13.32 3.13 8.37
N ASP A 40 12.78 3.98 9.23
CA ASP A 40 12.79 5.44 9.07
C ASP A 40 12.24 5.88 7.70
N TRP A 41 11.22 5.18 7.21
CA TRP A 41 10.55 5.51 5.95
C TRP A 41 9.33 6.40 6.21
N LYS A 42 9.08 7.34 5.31
CA LYS A 42 7.92 8.22 5.38
C LYS A 42 6.79 7.66 4.52
N VAL A 43 5.74 7.17 5.17
CA VAL A 43 4.49 6.80 4.50
C VAL A 43 3.86 8.07 3.93
N LYS A 44 3.68 8.10 2.62
CA LYS A 44 3.06 9.23 1.91
C LYS A 44 1.56 9.03 1.72
N GLU A 45 1.15 7.81 1.43
CA GLU A 45 -0.21 7.45 1.06
C GLU A 45 -0.46 5.97 1.35
N VAL A 46 -1.70 5.61 1.70
CA VAL A 46 -2.16 4.23 1.81
C VAL A 46 -3.25 4.02 0.76
N TYR A 47 -3.11 2.97 -0.05
CA TYR A 47 -4.03 2.62 -1.12
C TYR A 47 -4.79 1.35 -0.74
N HIS A 48 -6.12 1.45 -0.63
CA HIS A 48 -7.01 0.34 -0.30
C HIS A 48 -7.69 -0.18 -1.57
N LEU A 49 -7.47 -1.46 -1.86
CA LEU A 49 -8.02 -2.16 -3.03
C LEU A 49 -8.74 -3.43 -2.57
N GLU A 50 -9.79 -3.23 -1.80
CA GLU A 50 -10.57 -4.31 -1.21
C GLU A 50 -11.51 -4.93 -2.24
N ALA A 51 -11.78 -6.23 -2.11
CA ALA A 51 -12.58 -7.02 -3.05
C ALA A 51 -12.10 -6.98 -4.53
N VAL A 52 -10.84 -6.64 -4.78
CA VAL A 52 -10.26 -6.63 -6.13
C VAL A 52 -9.54 -7.94 -6.41
N SER A 53 -9.94 -8.65 -7.47
CA SER A 53 -9.28 -9.87 -7.94
C SER A 53 -7.82 -9.62 -8.39
N GLY A 54 -6.95 -10.59 -8.14
CA GLY A 54 -5.54 -10.62 -8.58
C GLY A 54 -5.36 -10.20 -10.04
N LYS A 55 -6.28 -10.68 -10.88
CA LYS A 55 -6.21 -10.60 -12.34
C LYS A 55 -6.54 -9.22 -12.88
N SER A 56 -7.37 -8.43 -12.18
CA SER A 56 -7.81 -7.09 -12.61
C SER A 56 -7.13 -5.94 -11.85
N VAL A 57 -6.17 -6.26 -10.97
CA VAL A 57 -5.54 -5.28 -10.08
C VAL A 57 -4.82 -4.17 -10.83
N MET A 58 -4.25 -4.48 -12.00
CA MET A 58 -3.46 -3.52 -12.77
C MET A 58 -4.32 -2.42 -13.36
N ASP A 59 -5.58 -2.70 -13.68
CA ASP A 59 -6.52 -1.74 -14.27
C ASP A 59 -7.33 -0.99 -13.21
N HIS A 60 -7.15 -1.33 -11.93
CA HIS A 60 -7.86 -0.69 -10.83
C HIS A 60 -7.46 0.79 -10.69
N PRO A 61 -8.42 1.73 -10.50
CA PRO A 61 -8.13 3.17 -10.39
C PRO A 61 -7.07 3.51 -9.34
N GLU A 62 -7.13 2.89 -8.16
CA GLU A 62 -6.13 3.11 -7.10
C GLU A 62 -4.73 2.61 -7.47
N THR A 63 -4.62 1.53 -8.25
CA THR A 63 -3.31 1.07 -8.75
C THR A 63 -2.73 2.08 -9.74
N GLN A 64 -3.56 2.68 -10.57
CA GLN A 64 -3.14 3.72 -11.50
C GLN A 64 -2.74 5.01 -10.76
N ARG A 65 -3.51 5.40 -9.73
CA ARG A 65 -3.19 6.51 -8.83
C ARG A 65 -1.83 6.31 -8.16
N MET A 66 -1.58 5.11 -7.61
CA MET A 66 -0.31 4.75 -6.99
C MET A 66 0.88 4.90 -7.95
N LYS A 67 0.76 4.41 -9.20
CA LYS A 67 1.81 4.51 -10.21
C LYS A 67 2.18 5.95 -10.55
N HIS A 68 1.23 6.88 -10.43
CA HIS A 68 1.46 8.30 -10.70
C HIS A 68 2.06 9.04 -9.48
N ASN A 69 1.66 8.66 -8.27
CA ASN A 69 2.03 9.36 -7.04
C ASN A 69 3.45 9.08 -6.54
N LEU A 70 4.04 7.94 -6.89
CA LEU A 70 5.35 7.54 -6.41
C LEU A 70 6.28 7.14 -7.56
N PRO A 71 7.53 7.63 -7.60
CA PRO A 71 8.55 7.08 -8.48
C PRO A 71 8.69 5.60 -8.20
N LEU A 72 8.46 4.75 -9.21
CA LEU A 72 8.69 3.33 -9.11
C LEU A 72 10.21 3.09 -9.08
N TYR A 73 10.75 2.79 -7.91
CA TYR A 73 12.16 2.43 -7.76
C TYR A 73 12.34 0.94 -8.13
N GLY A 74 13.21 0.65 -9.09
CA GLY A 74 13.58 -0.73 -9.48
C GLY A 74 13.12 -1.19 -10.85
N LYS A 75 13.30 -0.36 -11.89
CA LYS A 75 13.49 -0.88 -13.25
C LYS A 75 14.98 -0.94 -13.57
#